data_AF-A0A848WP13-F1
#
_entry.id   AF-A0A848WP13-F1
#
_cell.length_a   1.000
_cell.length_b   1.000
_cell.length_c   1.000
_cell.angle_alpha   90.00
_cell.angle_beta   90.00
_cell.angle_gamma   90.00
#
_symmetry.space_group_name_H-M   'P 1'
#
loop_
_entity.id
_entity.type
_entity.pdbx_description
1 polymer ?
#
loop_
_entity_poly.entity_id
_entity_poly.type
_entity_poly.pdbx_seq_one_letter_code
_entity_poly.pdbx_strand_id
1 'polypeptide(L)'
;MTNELKHAFGDKNNSEFVISPEGKIVVSRTWSDPEQLREELAGFVGESETVTKPSKNGQQPKRTEYTRGVVPRVKRPSGASVLKIEPVIVAEGDEEETVPPVEPFYAKLRAEATRAVMDGDEGELYLGFHLDPIYEVHWNNLAAPLKFSISAPDGVELEVTEGEAAKVEEKADLDPREFLVGIKGAGDEPLRLRVDYFACDNGDKWCKAIRQEYLIHFQTDRDAGRVQGGGGSRDRSKMQRPPGGGNTKGRMPNPDVIFTRFDADKDGKITKEEATGPMERRFPMMDTDKDGVVTREELKSRFERMRGGGRSPAK
;
A
#
# COMPACT_ATOMS: atom_id res chain seq x y z
N MET A 1 -8.37 -9.95 -4.94
CA MET A 1 -7.94 -9.35 -6.22
C MET A 1 -6.42 -9.26 -6.21
N THR A 2 -5.74 -9.71 -7.26
CA THR A 2 -4.25 -9.82 -7.32
C THR A 2 -3.55 -8.56 -7.81
N ASN A 3 -4.30 -7.49 -8.15
CA ASN A 3 -3.79 -6.22 -8.68
C ASN A 3 -2.79 -6.37 -9.85
N GLU A 4 -2.88 -7.47 -10.60
CA GLU A 4 -1.95 -7.80 -11.69
C GLU A 4 -1.81 -6.68 -12.71
N LEU A 5 -2.91 -6.03 -13.06
CA LEU A 5 -2.91 -4.92 -14.00
C LEU A 5 -2.06 -3.73 -13.49
N LYS A 6 -2.20 -3.36 -12.20
CA LYS A 6 -1.41 -2.31 -11.56
C LYS A 6 0.07 -2.68 -11.56
N HIS A 7 0.39 -3.94 -11.25
CA HIS A 7 1.76 -4.44 -11.24
C HIS A 7 2.37 -4.47 -12.65
N ALA A 8 1.61 -4.92 -13.65
CA ALA A 8 2.00 -4.91 -15.06
C ALA A 8 2.29 -3.48 -15.56
N PHE A 9 1.53 -2.50 -15.07
CA PHE A 9 1.74 -1.08 -15.35
C PHE A 9 2.81 -0.40 -14.48
N GLY A 10 3.53 -1.17 -13.67
CA GLY A 10 4.71 -0.72 -12.93
C GLY A 10 4.42 -0.01 -11.61
N ASP A 11 3.31 -0.33 -10.94
CA ASP A 11 2.93 0.21 -9.62
C ASP A 11 2.82 1.73 -9.56
N LYS A 12 2.46 2.34 -10.68
CA LYS A 12 2.28 3.78 -10.79
C LYS A 12 0.97 4.19 -10.09
N ASN A 13 1.06 5.09 -9.11
CA ASN A 13 -0.04 5.43 -8.20
C ASN A 13 -1.27 6.03 -8.89
N ASN A 14 -1.09 7.05 -9.73
CA ASN A 14 -2.17 7.80 -10.39
C ASN A 14 -1.96 7.78 -11.90
N SER A 15 -1.80 6.56 -12.44
CA SER A 15 -1.48 6.34 -13.84
C SER A 15 -2.59 6.81 -14.76
N GLU A 16 -2.22 7.43 -15.87
CA GLU A 16 -3.14 7.79 -16.93
C GLU A 16 -2.73 7.06 -18.21
N PHE A 17 -3.71 6.42 -18.85
CA PHE A 17 -3.52 5.71 -20.12
C PHE A 17 -4.60 6.17 -21.10
N VAL A 18 -4.18 6.52 -22.31
CA VAL A 18 -5.10 6.70 -23.44
C VAL A 18 -4.94 5.49 -24.34
N ILE A 19 -6.06 4.82 -24.63
CA ILE A 19 -6.11 3.59 -25.42
C ILE A 19 -6.86 3.89 -26.71
N SER A 20 -6.26 3.58 -27.85
CA SER A 20 -6.88 3.74 -29.16
C SER A 20 -8.01 2.72 -29.38
N PRO A 21 -8.90 2.92 -30.36
CA PRO A 21 -9.95 1.96 -30.72
C PRO A 21 -9.41 0.56 -31.07
N GLU A 22 -8.16 0.46 -31.55
CA GLU A 22 -7.46 -0.80 -31.85
C GLU A 22 -6.85 -1.46 -30.61
N GLY A 23 -7.12 -0.93 -29.41
CA GLY A 23 -6.62 -1.46 -28.14
C GLY A 23 -5.16 -1.13 -27.84
N LYS A 24 -4.56 -0.15 -28.53
CA LYS A 24 -3.16 0.25 -28.31
C LYS A 24 -3.05 1.40 -27.32
N ILE A 25 -2.12 1.30 -26.38
CA ILE A 25 -1.78 2.41 -25.48
C ILE A 25 -1.03 3.48 -26.31
N VAL A 26 -1.66 4.63 -26.52
CA VAL A 26 -1.08 5.77 -27.27
C VAL A 26 -0.45 6.81 -26.35
N VAL A 27 -0.89 6.85 -25.09
CA VAL A 27 -0.33 7.71 -24.04
C VAL A 27 -0.21 6.89 -22.76
N SER A 28 0.92 7.01 -22.06
CA SER A 28 1.09 6.49 -20.70
C SER A 28 1.79 7.54 -19.82
N ARG A 29 1.15 7.91 -18.71
CA ARG A 29 1.71 8.79 -17.69
C ARG A 29 1.70 8.16 -16.31
N THR A 30 2.62 8.63 -15.46
CA THR A 30 2.73 8.21 -14.06
C THR A 30 1.78 8.98 -13.14
N TRP A 31 1.38 10.18 -13.54
CA TRP A 31 0.45 11.02 -12.82
C TRP A 31 -0.51 11.68 -13.82
N SER A 32 -1.81 11.59 -13.58
CA SER A 32 -2.83 12.20 -14.42
C SER A 32 -2.71 13.73 -14.41
N ASP A 33 -2.82 14.31 -15.61
CA ASP A 33 -2.84 15.75 -15.84
C ASP A 33 -4.05 16.07 -16.72
N PRO A 34 -5.16 16.57 -16.12
CA PRO A 34 -6.41 16.77 -16.85
C PRO A 34 -6.34 17.77 -17.99
N GLU A 35 -5.43 18.75 -17.93
CA GLU A 35 -5.27 19.75 -18.99
C GLU A 35 -4.55 19.12 -20.18
N GLN A 36 -3.44 18.44 -19.90
CA GLN A 36 -2.65 17.74 -20.91
C GLN A 36 -3.42 16.58 -21.55
N LEU A 37 -4.19 15.82 -20.76
CA LEU A 37 -5.08 14.78 -21.26
C LEU A 37 -6.10 15.36 -22.25
N ARG A 38 -6.67 16.53 -21.94
CA ARG A 38 -7.65 17.17 -22.83
C ARG A 38 -7.01 17.61 -24.15
N GLU A 39 -5.82 18.20 -24.11
CA GLU A 39 -5.08 18.60 -25.32
C GLU A 39 -4.78 17.39 -26.21
N GLU A 40 -4.33 16.29 -25.62
CA GLU A 40 -4.00 15.06 -26.37
C GLU A 40 -5.25 14.40 -26.95
N LEU A 41 -6.33 14.29 -26.18
CA LEU A 41 -7.61 13.79 -26.68
C LEU A 41 -8.14 14.67 -27.82
N ALA A 42 -8.05 15.99 -27.70
CA ALA A 42 -8.42 16.89 -28.79
C ALA A 42 -7.56 16.66 -30.05
N GLY A 43 -6.27 16.36 -29.88
CA GLY A 43 -5.38 15.96 -30.97
C GLY A 43 -5.77 14.63 -31.64
N PHE A 44 -6.36 13.69 -30.89
CA PHE A 44 -6.77 12.38 -31.43
C PHE A 44 -8.18 12.36 -32.03
N VAL A 45 -9.15 13.03 -31.39
CA VAL A 45 -10.58 12.93 -31.74
C VAL A 45 -11.25 14.26 -32.10
N GLY A 46 -10.50 15.37 -32.08
CA GLY A 46 -11.01 16.72 -32.34
C GLY A 46 -11.46 17.45 -31.08
N GLU A 47 -11.62 18.78 -31.19
CA GLU A 47 -12.07 19.61 -30.07
C GLU A 47 -13.54 19.31 -29.71
N SER A 48 -13.82 19.25 -28.40
CA SER A 48 -15.19 19.10 -27.91
C SER A 48 -15.93 20.44 -27.97
N GLU A 49 -17.12 20.46 -28.58
CA GLU A 49 -18.01 21.62 -28.59
C GLU A 49 -18.49 22.02 -27.19
N THR A 50 -18.51 21.06 -26.25
CA THR A 50 -18.93 21.30 -24.87
C THR A 50 -17.85 20.91 -23.87
N VAL A 51 -17.51 21.86 -22.99
CA VAL A 51 -16.60 21.64 -21.86
C VAL A 51 -17.38 21.72 -20.55
N THR A 52 -17.66 20.57 -19.95
CA THR A 52 -18.27 20.49 -18.62
C THR A 52 -17.29 21.01 -17.57
N LYS A 53 -17.68 22.07 -16.87
CA LYS A 53 -16.90 22.62 -15.74
C LYS A 53 -17.31 21.92 -14.45
N PRO A 54 -16.37 21.61 -13.52
CA PRO A 54 -16.69 20.99 -12.23
C PRO A 54 -17.77 21.74 -11.43
N SER A 55 -17.84 23.06 -11.57
CA SER A 55 -18.84 23.91 -10.93
C SER A 55 -20.29 23.64 -11.36
N LYS A 56 -20.52 22.95 -12.48
CA LYS A 56 -21.87 22.66 -13.00
C LYS A 56 -22.47 21.35 -12.47
N ASN A 57 -21.66 20.41 -11.99
CA ASN A 57 -22.11 19.07 -11.56
C ASN A 57 -21.65 18.70 -10.12
N GLY A 58 -21.30 19.68 -9.30
CA GLY A 58 -20.68 19.48 -8.00
C GLY A 58 -21.64 18.99 -6.91
N GLN A 59 -22.10 17.75 -6.97
CA GLN A 59 -22.61 17.08 -5.78
C GLN A 59 -21.39 16.78 -4.90
N GLN A 60 -21.09 17.67 -3.95
CA GLN A 60 -20.05 17.39 -2.96
C GLN A 60 -20.47 16.13 -2.19
N PRO A 61 -19.55 15.19 -1.95
CA PRO A 61 -19.85 14.05 -1.10
C PRO A 61 -20.37 14.59 0.23
N LYS A 62 -21.55 14.12 0.65
CA LYS A 62 -22.12 14.53 1.94
C LYS A 62 -21.11 14.16 3.01
N ARG A 63 -20.63 15.17 3.74
CA ARG A 63 -19.70 14.96 4.83
C ARG A 63 -20.53 14.50 6.02
N THR A 64 -20.19 13.33 6.58
CA THR A 64 -20.87 12.80 7.76
C THR A 64 -20.64 13.71 8.96
N GLU A 65 -21.69 13.94 9.77
CA GLU A 65 -21.69 14.91 10.88
C GLU A 65 -21.18 14.33 12.22
N TYR A 66 -20.79 13.05 12.25
CA TYR A 66 -20.35 12.39 13.47
C TYR A 66 -18.97 12.86 13.95
N THR A 67 -18.82 12.90 15.28
CA THR A 67 -17.63 13.38 15.98
C THR A 67 -16.39 12.56 15.64
N ARG A 68 -15.23 13.23 15.62
CA ARG A 68 -13.90 12.65 15.44
C ARG A 68 -12.92 13.26 16.44
N GLY A 69 -11.88 12.52 16.81
CA GLY A 69 -10.85 12.92 17.76
C GLY A 69 -11.23 12.75 19.22
N VAL A 70 -12.23 11.92 19.53
CA VAL A 70 -12.65 11.57 20.89
C VAL A 70 -11.95 10.31 21.40
N VAL A 71 -11.50 9.44 20.50
CA VAL A 71 -10.65 8.28 20.85
C VAL A 71 -9.18 8.63 20.67
N PRO A 72 -8.35 8.52 21.73
CA PRO A 72 -6.90 8.68 21.62
C PRO A 72 -6.30 7.71 20.61
N ARG A 73 -5.42 8.21 19.74
CA ARG A 73 -4.77 7.42 18.71
C ARG A 73 -3.61 6.62 19.27
N VAL A 74 -3.52 5.34 18.90
CA VAL A 74 -2.38 4.50 19.27
C VAL A 74 -1.18 4.86 18.40
N LYS A 75 -0.01 5.03 19.03
CA LYS A 75 1.23 5.30 18.30
C LYS A 75 1.67 4.03 17.57
N ARG A 76 1.63 4.08 16.23
CA ARG A 76 2.07 2.96 15.40
C ARG A 76 3.57 2.66 15.58
N PRO A 77 3.99 1.38 15.55
CA PRO A 77 5.39 1.00 15.61
C PRO A 77 6.19 1.63 14.47
N SER A 78 7.39 2.10 14.77
CA SER A 78 8.25 2.72 13.77
C SER A 78 8.77 1.67 12.79
N GLY A 79 8.71 1.95 11.49
CA GLY A 79 9.14 1.01 10.47
C GLY A 79 8.24 -0.21 10.28
N ALA A 80 7.02 -0.21 10.85
CA ALA A 80 6.06 -1.28 10.63
C ALA A 80 5.68 -1.41 9.15
N SER A 81 5.54 -2.64 8.69
CA SER A 81 5.05 -2.97 7.36
C SER A 81 3.59 -3.41 7.46
N VAL A 82 2.76 -2.94 6.53
CA VAL A 82 1.37 -3.40 6.45
C VAL A 82 1.36 -4.87 6.06
N LEU A 83 0.63 -5.69 6.79
CA LEU A 83 0.49 -7.11 6.53
C LEU A 83 -0.63 -7.37 5.53
N LYS A 84 -0.50 -8.47 4.78
CA LYS A 84 -1.53 -8.94 3.87
C LYS A 84 -2.71 -9.50 4.68
N ILE A 85 -3.90 -8.99 4.40
CA ILE A 85 -5.13 -9.34 5.11
C ILE A 85 -6.10 -9.97 4.12
N GLU A 86 -6.72 -11.06 4.54
CA GLU A 86 -7.74 -11.75 3.79
C GLU A 86 -9.03 -11.83 4.63
N PRO A 87 -10.13 -11.20 4.21
CA PRO A 87 -11.40 -11.32 4.91
C PRO A 87 -11.96 -12.74 4.74
N VAL A 88 -12.41 -13.34 5.85
CA VAL A 88 -13.10 -14.64 5.82
C VAL A 88 -14.57 -14.38 5.52
N ILE A 89 -14.97 -14.72 4.30
CA ILE A 89 -16.36 -14.62 3.85
C ILE A 89 -17.03 -15.96 4.11
N VAL A 90 -17.88 -16.04 5.12
CA VAL A 90 -18.74 -17.20 5.33
C VAL A 90 -19.98 -16.98 4.48
N ALA A 91 -20.08 -17.67 3.34
CA ALA A 91 -21.37 -17.90 2.72
C ALA A 91 -22.06 -18.97 3.57
N GLU A 92 -23.14 -18.63 4.27
CA GLU A 92 -23.93 -19.65 4.94
C GLU A 92 -24.58 -20.54 3.87
N GLY A 93 -24.26 -21.84 3.91
CA GLY A 93 -24.98 -22.93 3.23
C GLY A 93 -24.37 -23.42 1.91
N ASP A 94 -23.76 -24.60 1.96
CA ASP A 94 -23.89 -25.54 0.84
C ASP A 94 -25.32 -26.11 0.86
N GLU A 95 -25.88 -26.30 -0.34
CA GLU A 95 -27.20 -26.88 -0.65
C GLU A 95 -28.38 -25.89 -0.75
N GLU A 96 -28.57 -25.40 -1.98
CA GLU A 96 -29.88 -25.30 -2.64
C GLU A 96 -31.03 -24.55 -1.91
N GLU A 97 -30.73 -23.44 -1.24
CA GLU A 97 -31.74 -22.43 -0.90
C GLU A 97 -31.04 -21.07 -0.77
N THR A 98 -31.71 -19.99 -1.14
CA THR A 98 -31.17 -18.62 -1.29
C THR A 98 -30.01 -18.27 -0.35
N VAL A 99 -28.78 -18.27 -0.87
CA VAL A 99 -27.58 -17.82 -0.13
C VAL A 99 -27.85 -16.41 0.39
N PRO A 100 -27.91 -16.17 1.72
CA PRO A 100 -28.11 -14.84 2.25
C PRO A 100 -26.97 -13.92 1.77
N PRO A 101 -27.25 -12.64 1.47
CA PRO A 101 -26.22 -11.73 1.01
C PRO A 101 -25.14 -11.61 2.10
N VAL A 102 -23.89 -11.88 1.71
CA VAL A 102 -22.71 -11.71 2.57
C VAL A 102 -22.78 -10.34 3.25
N GLU A 103 -22.77 -10.33 4.59
CA GLU A 103 -22.80 -9.07 5.32
C GLU A 103 -21.55 -8.25 4.98
N PRO A 104 -21.70 -6.93 4.71
CA PRO A 104 -20.57 -6.11 4.37
C PRO A 104 -19.48 -5.97 5.45
N PHE A 105 -18.27 -5.84 4.94
CA PHE A 105 -17.09 -5.10 5.40
C PHE A 105 -17.26 -3.77 6.15
N TYR A 106 -18.19 -3.56 7.10
CA TYR A 106 -18.42 -2.20 7.65
C TYR A 106 -17.20 -1.58 8.34
N ALA A 107 -16.44 -2.37 9.12
CA ALA A 107 -15.15 -1.96 9.66
C ALA A 107 -14.04 -2.72 8.93
N LYS A 108 -13.07 -2.02 8.36
CA LYS A 108 -11.91 -2.60 7.69
C LYS A 108 -10.73 -2.71 8.65
N LEU A 109 -10.14 -3.89 8.71
CA LEU A 109 -8.89 -4.12 9.44
C LEU A 109 -7.69 -3.54 8.68
N ARG A 110 -6.81 -2.89 9.43
CA ARG A 110 -5.43 -2.58 9.06
C ARG A 110 -4.51 -3.21 10.08
N ALA A 111 -3.67 -4.14 9.63
CA ALA A 111 -2.67 -4.81 10.45
C ALA A 111 -1.28 -4.34 9.99
N GLU A 112 -0.43 -3.89 10.92
CA GLU A 112 0.97 -3.56 10.64
C GLU A 112 1.86 -4.26 11.66
N ALA A 113 2.97 -4.85 11.23
CA ALA A 113 3.92 -5.48 12.14
C ALA A 113 5.32 -4.90 11.97
N THR A 114 6.08 -4.84 13.06
CA THR A 114 7.50 -4.47 13.00
C THR A 114 8.29 -5.49 12.20
N ARG A 115 9.46 -5.06 11.70
CA ARG A 115 10.36 -5.94 10.95
C ARG A 115 10.80 -7.16 11.77
N ALA A 116 10.98 -7.01 13.08
CA ALA A 116 11.37 -8.08 14.00
C ALA A 116 10.41 -9.27 13.95
N VAL A 117 9.09 -9.01 13.93
CA VAL A 117 8.06 -10.07 13.81
C VAL A 117 8.28 -10.89 12.53
N MET A 118 8.54 -10.20 11.42
CA MET A 118 8.78 -10.84 10.12
C MET A 118 10.08 -11.63 10.06
N ASP A 119 11.02 -11.34 10.96
CA ASP A 119 12.29 -12.06 11.11
C ASP A 119 12.18 -13.19 12.17
N GLY A 120 11.01 -13.37 12.79
CA GLY A 120 10.74 -14.40 13.81
C GLY A 120 11.06 -13.98 15.24
N ASP A 121 11.48 -12.73 15.45
CA ASP A 121 11.81 -12.17 16.75
C ASP A 121 10.59 -11.54 17.45
N GLU A 122 10.79 -11.07 18.66
CA GLU A 122 9.80 -10.30 19.42
C GLU A 122 9.60 -8.90 18.80
N GLY A 123 8.35 -8.51 18.65
CA GLY A 123 7.97 -7.24 18.05
C GLY A 123 6.54 -6.84 18.38
N GLU A 124 6.03 -5.90 17.58
CA GLU A 124 4.72 -5.29 17.82
C GLU A 124 3.82 -5.49 16.60
N LEU A 125 2.58 -5.91 16.86
CA LEU A 125 1.48 -5.99 15.91
C LEU A 125 0.46 -4.89 16.23
N TYR A 126 0.35 -3.93 15.32
CA TYR A 126 -0.69 -2.91 15.35
C TYR A 126 -1.95 -3.43 14.64
N LEU A 127 -3.11 -3.28 15.27
CA LEU A 127 -4.42 -3.62 14.72
C LEU A 127 -5.31 -2.38 14.76
N GLY A 128 -5.74 -1.89 13.60
CA GLY A 128 -6.65 -0.76 13.47
C GLY A 128 -7.94 -1.15 12.76
N PHE A 129 -9.09 -0.94 13.40
CA PHE A 129 -10.40 -1.13 12.81
C PHE A 129 -10.98 0.24 12.40
N HIS A 130 -11.17 0.41 11.09
CA HIS A 130 -11.63 1.67 10.50
C HIS A 130 -12.99 1.49 9.83
N LEU A 131 -14.00 2.26 10.22
CA LEU A 131 -15.27 2.26 9.51
C LEU A 131 -15.06 2.68 8.04
N ASP A 132 -15.63 1.91 7.11
CA ASP A 132 -15.55 2.21 5.69
C ASP A 132 -16.55 3.32 5.34
N PRO A 133 -16.08 4.48 4.86
CA PRO A 133 -16.95 5.61 4.51
C PRO A 133 -18.01 5.29 3.46
N ILE A 134 -17.82 4.24 2.65
CA ILE A 134 -18.76 3.85 1.59
C ILE A 134 -20.12 3.43 2.18
N TYR A 135 -20.13 2.81 3.38
CA TYR A 135 -21.37 2.30 3.96
C TYR A 135 -22.13 3.33 4.81
N GLU A 136 -21.59 4.54 4.99
CA GLU A 136 -22.25 5.61 5.75
C GLU A 136 -22.73 5.14 7.15
N VAL A 137 -21.84 4.46 7.87
CA VAL A 137 -22.08 3.95 9.24
C VAL A 137 -21.23 4.67 10.29
N HIS A 138 -21.63 4.54 11.55
CA HIS A 138 -20.92 5.03 12.72
C HIS A 138 -20.88 3.98 13.85
N TRP A 139 -19.97 4.16 14.81
CA TRP A 139 -19.88 3.30 15.99
C TRP A 139 -21.03 3.56 16.95
N ASN A 140 -21.66 2.50 17.48
CA ASN A 140 -22.63 2.63 18.55
C ASN A 140 -21.98 2.45 19.92
N ASN A 141 -21.57 3.55 20.57
CA ASN A 141 -20.89 3.50 21.86
C ASN A 141 -21.84 3.27 23.05
N LEU A 142 -23.15 3.24 22.81
CA LEU A 142 -24.13 2.85 23.83
C LEU A 142 -24.21 1.32 23.99
N ALA A 143 -23.77 0.57 22.97
CA ALA A 143 -23.68 -0.88 22.99
C ALA A 143 -22.34 -1.34 23.60
N ALA A 144 -22.11 -2.66 23.60
CA ALA A 144 -20.81 -3.20 24.01
C ALA A 144 -19.70 -2.67 23.09
N PRO A 145 -18.52 -2.33 23.64
CA PRO A 145 -17.40 -1.87 22.85
C PRO A 145 -16.90 -2.97 21.91
N LEU A 146 -16.15 -2.56 20.89
CA LEU A 146 -15.51 -3.48 19.96
C LEU A 146 -14.59 -4.43 20.72
N LYS A 147 -14.77 -5.73 20.51
CA LYS A 147 -13.91 -6.78 21.05
C LYS A 147 -13.27 -7.56 19.91
N PHE A 148 -11.99 -7.88 20.02
CA PHE A 148 -11.33 -8.80 19.11
C PHE A 148 -10.78 -10.01 19.86
N SER A 149 -10.63 -11.11 19.13
CA SER A 149 -9.86 -12.28 19.55
C SER A 149 -8.97 -12.78 18.42
N ILE A 150 -7.81 -13.31 18.76
CA ILE A 150 -6.80 -13.81 17.82
C ILE A 150 -6.48 -15.25 18.19
N SER A 151 -6.57 -16.14 17.20
CA SER A 151 -5.99 -17.48 17.26
C SER A 151 -4.67 -17.47 16.52
N ALA A 152 -3.58 -17.73 17.24
CA ALA A 152 -2.25 -17.85 16.67
C ALA A 152 -1.99 -19.29 16.17
N PRO A 153 -1.25 -19.47 15.07
CA PRO A 153 -0.74 -20.77 14.66
C PRO A 153 0.44 -21.22 15.53
N ASP A 154 0.87 -22.47 15.36
CA ASP A 154 2.02 -23.01 16.07
C ASP A 154 3.29 -22.17 15.80
N GLY A 155 4.07 -21.92 16.86
CA GLY A 155 5.31 -21.15 16.78
C GLY A 155 5.14 -19.63 16.86
N VAL A 156 3.91 -19.13 17.00
CA VAL A 156 3.62 -17.71 17.25
C VAL A 156 3.07 -17.51 18.65
N GLU A 157 3.72 -16.65 19.42
CA GLU A 157 3.31 -16.26 20.77
C GLU A 157 2.75 -14.84 20.77
N LEU A 158 1.57 -14.66 21.36
CA LEU A 158 0.94 -13.35 21.53
C LEU A 158 0.91 -12.98 23.03
N GLU A 159 1.23 -11.73 23.35
CA GLU A 159 1.10 -11.20 24.70
C GLU A 159 -0.37 -11.23 25.17
N VAL A 160 -1.27 -10.88 24.26
CA VAL A 160 -2.73 -10.95 24.47
C VAL A 160 -3.40 -11.57 23.25
N THR A 161 -4.34 -12.47 23.51
CA THR A 161 -5.16 -13.11 22.47
C THR A 161 -6.54 -12.49 22.34
N GLU A 162 -6.91 -11.58 23.25
CA GLU A 162 -8.15 -10.83 23.20
C GLU A 162 -7.93 -9.37 23.62
N GLY A 163 -8.77 -8.48 23.13
CA GLY A 163 -8.75 -7.08 23.53
C GLY A 163 -10.08 -6.39 23.29
N GLU A 164 -10.32 -5.32 24.04
CA GLU A 164 -11.58 -4.58 24.06
C GLU A 164 -11.30 -3.09 23.94
N ALA A 165 -12.06 -2.40 23.08
CA ALA A 165 -11.92 -0.96 22.88
C ALA A 165 -12.30 -0.19 24.14
N ALA A 166 -11.61 0.92 24.40
CA ALA A 166 -11.96 1.80 25.50
C ALA A 166 -13.39 2.35 25.32
N LYS A 167 -14.10 2.48 26.44
CA LYS A 167 -15.43 3.10 26.47
C LYS A 167 -15.33 4.57 26.08
N VAL A 168 -16.22 5.02 25.20
CA VAL A 168 -16.30 6.40 24.73
C VAL A 168 -17.54 7.07 25.31
N GLU A 169 -17.40 8.32 25.73
CA GLU A 169 -18.50 9.10 26.32
C GLU A 169 -19.53 9.54 25.27
N GLU A 170 -19.05 9.91 24.07
CA GLU A 170 -19.92 10.24 22.95
C GLU A 170 -20.77 9.03 22.56
N LYS A 171 -22.04 9.26 22.24
CA LYS A 171 -22.97 8.18 21.85
C LYS A 171 -22.57 7.50 20.53
N ALA A 172 -21.95 8.27 19.64
CA ALA A 172 -21.54 7.85 18.32
C ALA A 172 -20.30 8.63 17.84
N ASP A 173 -19.41 7.96 17.13
CA ASP A 173 -18.22 8.56 16.52
C ASP A 173 -17.73 7.78 15.29
N LEU A 174 -16.70 8.29 14.63
CA LEU A 174 -16.04 7.68 13.47
C LEU A 174 -14.56 7.36 13.69
N ASP A 175 -14.07 7.46 14.92
CA ASP A 175 -12.66 7.24 15.21
C ASP A 175 -12.30 5.76 15.13
N PRO A 176 -11.10 5.44 14.63
CA PRO A 176 -10.69 4.04 14.54
C PRO A 176 -10.49 3.43 15.93
N ARG A 177 -10.75 2.13 16.02
CA ARG A 177 -10.42 1.34 17.22
C ARG A 177 -9.05 0.70 16.99
N GLU A 178 -8.07 1.17 17.72
CA GLU A 178 -6.67 0.85 17.50
C GLU A 178 -6.10 0.11 18.70
N PHE A 179 -5.28 -0.90 18.43
CA PHE A 179 -4.66 -1.76 19.43
C PHE A 179 -3.20 -2.03 19.05
N LEU A 180 -2.41 -2.30 20.08
CA LEU A 180 -1.02 -2.72 19.95
C LEU A 180 -0.85 -4.00 20.75
N VAL A 181 -0.34 -5.05 20.10
CA VAL A 181 -0.20 -6.39 20.66
C VAL A 181 1.26 -6.80 20.54
N GLY A 182 1.89 -7.18 21.64
CA GLY A 182 3.19 -7.85 21.62
C GLY A 182 3.06 -9.21 20.93
N ILE A 183 3.95 -9.50 20.00
CA ILE A 183 3.96 -10.75 19.24
C ILE A 183 5.41 -11.23 19.07
N LYS A 184 5.61 -12.54 19.14
CA LYS A 184 6.90 -13.18 18.89
C LYS A 184 6.71 -14.34 17.92
N GLY A 185 7.60 -14.39 16.93
CA GLY A 185 7.54 -15.39 15.88
C GLY A 185 6.61 -15.00 14.73
N ALA A 186 6.84 -15.65 13.60
CA ALA A 186 6.00 -15.63 12.41
C ALA A 186 5.96 -17.05 11.83
N GLY A 187 4.86 -17.39 11.18
CA GLY A 187 4.67 -18.70 10.56
C GLY A 187 4.16 -18.59 9.12
N ASP A 188 4.14 -19.72 8.43
CA ASP A 188 3.53 -19.83 7.10
C ASP A 188 2.00 -19.71 7.16
N GLU A 189 1.41 -20.19 8.26
CA GLU A 189 -0.02 -20.08 8.53
C GLU A 189 -0.40 -18.68 9.04
N PRO A 190 -1.56 -18.13 8.64
CA PRO A 190 -1.99 -16.82 9.06
C PRO A 190 -2.55 -16.80 10.50
N LEU A 191 -2.50 -15.63 11.15
CA LEU A 191 -3.30 -15.38 12.34
C LEU A 191 -4.78 -15.33 11.95
N ARG A 192 -5.64 -15.99 12.72
CA ARG A 192 -7.09 -15.83 12.58
C ARG A 192 -7.57 -14.81 13.59
N LEU A 193 -8.01 -13.65 13.11
CA LEU A 193 -8.60 -12.59 13.93
C LEU A 193 -10.11 -12.59 13.76
N ARG A 194 -10.83 -12.60 14.88
CA ARG A 194 -12.27 -12.34 14.94
C ARG A 194 -12.49 -10.99 15.61
N VAL A 195 -13.41 -10.20 15.10
CA VAL A 195 -13.85 -8.94 15.70
C VAL A 195 -15.36 -8.89 15.80
N ASP A 196 -15.85 -8.48 16.97
CA ASP A 196 -17.25 -8.27 17.30
C ASP A 196 -17.45 -6.79 17.62
N TYR A 197 -18.42 -6.14 16.98
CA TYR A 197 -18.70 -4.72 17.20
C TYR A 197 -20.15 -4.35 16.86
N PHE A 198 -20.55 -3.14 17.26
CA PHE A 198 -21.84 -2.58 16.91
C PHE A 198 -21.68 -1.36 16.01
N ALA A 199 -22.39 -1.37 14.88
CA ALA A 199 -22.48 -0.22 13.99
C ALA A 199 -23.94 0.12 13.70
N CYS A 200 -24.19 1.39 13.45
CA CYS A 200 -25.49 1.90 13.01
C CYS A 200 -25.32 2.70 11.72
N ASP A 201 -26.35 2.70 10.88
CA ASP A 201 -26.45 3.62 9.75
C ASP A 201 -26.61 5.06 10.24
N ASN A 202 -26.14 6.04 9.47
CA ASN A 202 -26.19 7.45 9.83
C ASN A 202 -27.61 8.02 10.03
N GLY A 203 -28.66 7.32 9.59
CA GLY A 203 -30.04 7.66 9.89
C GLY A 203 -30.64 6.92 11.09
N ASP A 204 -29.82 6.18 11.85
CA ASP A 204 -30.21 5.28 12.95
C ASP A 204 -31.34 4.30 12.58
N LYS A 205 -31.52 4.04 11.28
CA LYS A 205 -32.58 3.14 10.77
C LYS A 205 -32.32 1.70 11.17
N TRP A 206 -31.06 1.36 11.37
CA TRP A 206 -30.63 0.07 11.88
C TRP A 206 -29.38 0.23 12.71
N CYS A 207 -29.26 -0.64 13.70
CA CYS A 207 -28.09 -0.87 14.53
C CYS A 207 -27.90 -2.37 14.64
N LYS A 208 -26.74 -2.89 14.26
CA LYS A 208 -26.49 -4.33 14.21
C LYS A 208 -25.23 -4.69 15.00
N ALA A 209 -25.29 -5.83 15.67
CA ALA A 209 -24.11 -6.56 16.11
C ALA A 209 -23.50 -7.23 14.89
N ILE A 210 -22.24 -6.95 14.61
CA ILE A 210 -21.52 -7.46 13.45
C ILE A 210 -20.32 -8.27 13.95
N ARG A 211 -20.17 -9.46 13.39
CA ARG A 211 -19.01 -10.32 13.58
C ARG A 211 -18.27 -10.45 12.26
N GLN A 212 -16.98 -10.17 12.27
CA GLN A 212 -16.11 -10.32 11.11
C GLN A 212 -14.88 -11.14 11.45
N GLU A 213 -14.40 -11.90 10.48
CA GLU A 213 -13.17 -12.68 10.59
C GLU A 213 -12.18 -12.30 9.49
N TYR A 214 -10.91 -12.33 9.85
CA TYR A 214 -9.78 -11.99 9.00
C TYR A 214 -8.66 -13.00 9.21
N LEU A 215 -7.98 -13.34 8.12
CA LEU A 215 -6.69 -14.01 8.13
C LEU A 215 -5.61 -12.96 7.91
N ILE A 216 -4.67 -12.85 8.84
CA ILE A 216 -3.53 -11.94 8.75
C ILE A 216 -2.31 -12.77 8.42
N HIS A 217 -1.79 -12.60 7.21
CA HIS A 217 -0.62 -13.31 6.72
C HIS A 217 0.65 -12.57 7.16
N PHE A 218 1.68 -13.30 7.57
CA PHE A 218 3.02 -12.76 7.88
C PHE A 218 3.79 -12.40 6.60
N GLN A 219 3.15 -11.61 5.73
CA GLN A 219 3.68 -11.15 4.46
C GLN A 219 3.36 -9.67 4.33
N THR A 220 4.33 -8.87 3.88
CA THR A 220 4.08 -7.46 3.60
C THR A 220 3.13 -7.33 2.42
N ASP A 221 2.04 -6.61 2.63
CA ASP A 221 1.13 -6.23 1.54
C ASP A 221 1.80 -5.14 0.68
N ARG A 222 2.13 -5.50 -0.55
CA ARG A 222 2.73 -4.60 -1.54
C ARG A 222 1.73 -3.55 -2.02
N ASP A 223 0.45 -3.86 -1.99
CA ASP A 223 -0.64 -3.00 -2.47
C ASP A 223 -1.21 -2.09 -1.38
N ALA A 224 -0.95 -2.42 -0.12
CA ALA A 224 -1.30 -1.55 0.97
C ALA A 224 -0.62 -0.17 0.85
N GLY A 225 -1.43 0.88 1.03
CA GLY A 225 -0.94 2.24 1.07
C GLY A 225 0.06 2.45 2.21
N ARG A 226 1.29 2.86 1.87
CA ARG A 226 2.32 3.24 2.84
C ARG A 226 2.01 4.63 3.37
N VAL A 227 1.70 4.74 4.66
CA VAL A 227 1.66 6.04 5.34
C VAL A 227 3.06 6.33 5.82
N GLN A 228 3.86 7.01 4.99
CA GLN A 228 5.17 7.48 5.41
C GLN A 228 4.95 8.44 6.58
N GLY A 229 5.44 8.08 7.77
CA GLY A 229 5.23 8.85 9.00
C GLY A 229 5.52 10.33 8.78
N GLY A 230 4.64 11.20 9.30
CA GLY A 230 4.73 12.65 9.21
C GLY A 230 6.03 13.17 9.79
N GLY A 231 7.06 13.26 8.94
CA GLY A 231 8.41 13.70 9.27
C GLY A 231 9.07 14.20 8.00
N GLY A 232 8.47 15.23 7.39
CA GLY A 232 8.97 15.81 6.15
C GLY A 232 7.84 16.36 5.30
N SER A 233 7.12 17.34 5.83
CA SER A 233 6.36 18.27 5.00
C SER A 233 7.35 19.03 4.11
N ARG A 234 7.77 18.41 3.02
CA ARG A 234 8.25 19.15 1.86
C ARG A 234 7.00 19.75 1.27
N ASP A 235 6.75 20.98 1.69
CA ASP A 235 5.84 21.94 1.09
C ASP A 235 5.76 21.72 -0.42
N ARG A 236 4.68 21.06 -0.86
CA ARG A 236 4.42 20.74 -2.27
C ARG A 236 3.93 21.96 -3.06
N SER A 237 3.75 23.11 -2.41
CA SER A 237 3.23 24.33 -3.06
C SER A 237 4.28 25.11 -3.87
N LYS A 238 5.57 24.71 -3.84
CA LYS A 238 6.63 25.31 -4.66
C LYS A 238 7.14 24.45 -5.83
N MET A 239 6.41 23.41 -6.24
CA MET A 239 6.71 22.65 -7.47
C MET A 239 6.01 23.25 -8.71
N GLN A 240 6.19 24.55 -8.95
CA GLN A 240 6.19 25.04 -10.33
C GLN A 240 7.56 24.71 -10.91
N ARG A 241 7.64 23.61 -11.64
CA ARG A 241 8.84 23.24 -12.40
C ARG A 241 8.92 24.17 -13.62
N PRO A 242 10.01 24.92 -13.82
CA PRO A 242 10.34 25.44 -15.14
C PRO A 242 10.77 24.25 -16.03
N PRO A 243 10.45 24.28 -17.34
CA PRO A 243 10.96 23.29 -18.28
C PRO A 243 12.41 23.66 -18.64
N GLY A 244 13.39 22.96 -18.07
CA GLY A 244 14.80 23.22 -18.37
C GLY A 244 15.74 22.51 -17.42
N GLY A 245 16.70 21.77 -17.98
CA GLY A 245 17.65 20.94 -17.25
C GLY A 245 18.43 21.66 -16.15
N GLY A 246 18.67 20.94 -15.03
CA GLY A 246 19.42 21.44 -13.89
C GLY A 246 19.75 20.36 -12.86
N ASN A 247 20.85 19.65 -13.10
CA ASN A 247 21.86 19.26 -12.10
C ASN A 247 21.41 18.87 -10.67
N THR A 248 20.65 17.79 -10.50
CA THR A 248 20.66 17.06 -9.22
C THR A 248 21.89 16.15 -9.21
N LYS A 249 22.93 16.56 -8.47
CA LYS A 249 24.00 15.65 -8.00
C LYS A 249 23.36 14.60 -7.08
N GLY A 250 22.64 13.65 -7.65
CA GLY A 250 22.30 12.40 -7.01
C GLY A 250 23.63 11.72 -6.71
N ARG A 251 23.93 11.55 -5.41
CA ARG A 251 25.00 10.67 -4.98
C ARG A 251 24.65 9.28 -5.52
N MET A 252 25.21 8.92 -6.68
CA MET A 252 25.15 7.53 -7.14
C MET A 252 25.74 6.67 -6.01
N PRO A 253 25.11 5.54 -5.65
CA PRO A 253 25.66 4.64 -4.65
C PRO A 253 27.07 4.22 -5.08
N ASN A 254 27.99 4.09 -4.11
CA ASN A 254 29.35 3.64 -4.41
C ASN A 254 29.28 2.24 -5.05
N PRO A 255 29.91 2.01 -6.22
CA PRO A 255 29.97 0.69 -6.85
C PRO A 255 30.42 -0.41 -5.90
N ASP A 256 31.34 -0.14 -4.97
CA ASP A 256 31.77 -1.13 -3.97
C ASP A 256 30.64 -1.57 -3.02
N VAL A 257 29.75 -0.66 -2.64
CA VAL A 257 28.62 -0.94 -1.74
C VAL A 257 27.53 -1.74 -2.45
N ILE A 258 27.34 -1.50 -3.75
CA ILE A 258 26.45 -2.31 -4.58
C ILE A 258 27.05 -3.70 -4.73
N PHE A 259 28.35 -3.79 -5.01
CA PHE A 259 29.04 -5.04 -5.24
C PHE A 259 28.93 -5.98 -4.02
N THR A 260 29.31 -5.52 -2.83
CA THR A 260 29.22 -6.31 -1.59
C THR A 260 27.79 -6.72 -1.21
N ARG A 261 26.77 -6.03 -1.75
CA ARG A 261 25.37 -6.33 -1.45
C ARG A 261 24.79 -7.45 -2.31
N PHE A 262 25.33 -7.63 -3.52
CA PHE A 262 24.80 -8.57 -4.50
C PHE A 262 25.71 -9.77 -4.75
N ASP A 263 27.03 -9.64 -4.54
CA ASP A 263 27.99 -10.75 -4.51
C ASP A 263 27.80 -11.55 -3.21
N ALA A 264 26.86 -12.50 -3.22
CA ALA A 264 26.42 -13.23 -2.04
C ALA A 264 27.37 -14.37 -1.70
N ASP A 265 27.98 -14.97 -2.73
CA ASP A 265 28.96 -16.05 -2.59
C ASP A 265 30.42 -15.56 -2.45
N LYS A 266 30.68 -14.26 -2.64
CA LYS A 266 31.99 -13.60 -2.53
C LYS A 266 33.00 -14.13 -3.55
N ASP A 267 32.52 -14.58 -4.69
CA ASP A 267 33.36 -15.07 -5.78
C ASP A 267 34.01 -13.91 -6.59
N GLY A 268 33.63 -12.67 -6.28
CA GLY A 268 34.14 -11.48 -6.94
C GLY A 268 33.44 -11.18 -8.26
N LYS A 269 32.25 -11.72 -8.48
CA LYS A 269 31.36 -11.47 -9.62
C LYS A 269 29.90 -11.37 -9.13
N ILE A 270 29.00 -10.94 -10.01
CA ILE A 270 27.55 -10.95 -9.73
C ILE A 270 26.91 -11.73 -10.86
N THR A 271 26.34 -12.87 -10.51
CA THR A 271 25.58 -13.72 -11.45
C THR A 271 24.18 -13.15 -11.71
N LYS A 272 23.50 -13.66 -12.74
CA LYS A 272 22.12 -13.24 -13.05
C LYS A 272 21.15 -13.63 -11.93
N GLU A 273 21.43 -14.74 -11.26
CA GLU A 273 20.68 -15.28 -10.13
C GLU A 273 20.83 -14.39 -8.89
N GLU A 274 21.99 -13.77 -8.71
CA GLU A 274 22.27 -12.82 -7.63
C GLU A 274 21.77 -11.39 -7.90
N ALA A 275 21.61 -11.04 -9.19
CA ALA A 275 21.14 -9.73 -9.62
C ALA A 275 19.63 -9.54 -9.40
N THR A 276 19.20 -9.31 -8.16
CA THR A 276 17.78 -9.13 -7.83
C THR A 276 17.29 -7.67 -7.93
N GLY A 277 15.99 -7.50 -8.20
CA GLY A 277 15.31 -6.20 -8.13
C GLY A 277 15.74 -5.19 -9.22
N PRO A 278 16.10 -3.94 -8.87
CA PRO A 278 16.54 -2.94 -9.87
C PRO A 278 17.83 -3.34 -10.61
N MET A 279 18.62 -4.27 -10.06
CA MET A 279 19.86 -4.79 -10.66
C MET A 279 19.55 -5.67 -11.87
N GLU A 280 18.55 -6.55 -11.77
CA GLU A 280 18.10 -7.45 -12.85
C GLU A 280 17.81 -6.68 -14.15
N ARG A 281 17.03 -5.59 -14.04
CA ARG A 281 16.66 -4.74 -15.20
C ARG A 281 17.86 -4.04 -15.83
N ARG A 282 18.95 -3.88 -15.09
CA ARG A 282 20.17 -3.18 -15.51
C ARG A 282 21.32 -4.16 -15.80
N PHE A 283 21.14 -5.44 -15.54
CA PHE A 283 22.14 -6.50 -15.73
C PHE A 283 22.63 -6.58 -17.18
N PRO A 284 21.76 -6.66 -18.22
CA PRO A 284 22.20 -6.72 -19.62
C PRO A 284 22.93 -5.45 -20.09
N MET A 285 22.81 -4.42 -19.27
CA MET A 285 23.37 -3.11 -19.50
C MET A 285 24.76 -3.03 -18.85
N MET A 286 24.98 -3.70 -17.70
CA MET A 286 26.25 -3.70 -16.94
C MET A 286 27.25 -4.73 -17.46
N ASP A 287 26.76 -5.91 -17.82
CA ASP A 287 27.49 -6.98 -18.49
C ASP A 287 27.89 -6.49 -19.91
N THR A 288 29.14 -6.07 -20.06
CA THR A 288 29.62 -5.40 -21.28
C THR A 288 30.19 -6.41 -22.27
N ASP A 289 30.76 -7.50 -21.79
CA ASP A 289 31.31 -8.58 -22.61
C ASP A 289 30.29 -9.70 -22.92
N LYS A 290 29.10 -9.64 -22.29
CA LYS A 290 27.98 -10.57 -22.47
C LYS A 290 28.33 -11.99 -22.03
N ASP A 291 29.20 -12.13 -21.05
CA ASP A 291 29.59 -13.42 -20.49
C ASP A 291 28.57 -13.97 -19.47
N GLY A 292 27.54 -13.18 -19.15
CA GLY A 292 26.46 -13.56 -18.25
C GLY A 292 26.76 -13.34 -16.78
N VAL A 293 27.87 -12.66 -16.45
CA VAL A 293 28.22 -12.21 -15.10
C VAL A 293 28.61 -10.73 -15.12
N VAL A 294 28.56 -10.04 -13.98
CA VAL A 294 29.03 -8.65 -13.86
C VAL A 294 30.21 -8.62 -12.91
N THR A 295 31.39 -8.29 -13.44
CA THR A 295 32.60 -8.13 -12.65
C THR A 295 32.66 -6.77 -11.96
N ARG A 296 33.52 -6.65 -10.93
CA ARG A 296 33.74 -5.38 -10.22
C ARG A 296 34.26 -4.30 -11.16
N GLU A 297 35.11 -4.68 -12.10
CA GLU A 297 35.72 -3.81 -13.11
C GLU A 297 34.68 -3.26 -14.09
N GLU A 298 33.75 -4.10 -14.56
CA GLU A 298 32.67 -3.67 -15.44
C GLU A 298 31.68 -2.74 -14.73
N LEU A 299 31.31 -3.08 -13.50
CA LEU A 299 30.43 -2.25 -12.69
C LEU A 299 31.09 -0.89 -12.42
N LYS A 300 32.37 -0.86 -12.08
CA LYS A 300 33.13 0.38 -11.90
C LYS A 300 33.25 1.20 -13.19
N SER A 301 33.62 0.56 -14.31
CA SER A 301 33.76 1.23 -15.62
C SER A 301 32.43 1.85 -16.06
N ARG A 302 31.31 1.15 -15.86
CA ARG A 302 29.97 1.64 -16.17
C ARG A 302 29.59 2.83 -15.30
N PHE A 303 29.85 2.76 -14.00
CA PHE A 303 29.58 3.85 -13.07
C PHE A 303 30.46 5.07 -13.34
N GLU A 304 31.72 4.87 -13.73
CA GLU A 304 32.62 5.93 -14.18
C GLU A 304 32.13 6.59 -15.47
N ARG A 305 31.67 5.82 -16.46
CA ARG A 305 31.04 6.35 -17.69
C ARG A 305 29.75 7.13 -17.40
N MET A 306 28.96 6.70 -16.41
CA MET A 306 27.78 7.45 -15.96
C MET A 306 28.12 8.69 -15.12
N ARG A 307 29.25 8.67 -14.40
CA ARG A 307 29.75 9.79 -13.59
C ARG A 307 30.46 10.85 -14.44
N GLY A 308 31.03 10.45 -15.57
CA GLY A 308 31.80 11.27 -16.51
C GLY A 308 31.04 11.62 -17.78
N GLY A 309 29.80 12.09 -17.68
CA GLY A 309 29.04 12.58 -18.84
C GLY A 309 29.81 13.65 -19.62
N GLY A 310 30.46 13.23 -20.71
CA GLY A 310 31.04 14.10 -21.74
C GLY A 310 32.52 13.86 -22.08
N ARG A 311 32.87 12.69 -22.65
CA ARG A 311 33.84 12.59 -23.77
C ARG A 311 34.02 11.13 -24.21
N SER A 312 33.53 10.82 -25.41
CA SER A 312 33.99 9.65 -26.17
C SER A 312 35.46 9.83 -26.58
N PRO A 313 36.30 8.80 -26.56
CA PRO A 313 37.53 8.82 -27.34
C PRO A 313 37.16 8.57 -28.81
N ALA A 314 37.57 9.51 -29.67
CA ALA A 314 37.59 9.31 -31.10
C ALA A 314 38.61 8.21 -31.47
N LYS A 315 38.35 7.55 -32.60
CA LYS A 315 39.24 6.60 -33.28
C LYS A 315 40.67 7.11 -33.39
#